data_AF-A0A2E0IXZ6-F1
#
_entry.id   AF-A0A2E0IXZ6-F1
#
_cell.length_a   1.000
_cell.length_b   1.000
_cell.length_c   1.000
_cell.angle_alpha   90.00
_cell.angle_beta   90.00
_cell.angle_gamma   90.00
#
_symmetry.space_group_name_H-M   'P 1'
#
loop_
_entity.id
_entity.type
_entity.pdbx_description
1 polymer ?
#
loop_
_entity_poly.entity_id
_entity_poly.type
_entity_poly.pdbx_seq_one_letter_code
_entity_poly.pdbx_strand_id
1 'polypeptide(L)'
;MQEVAFALRQYDDVLRWPDDSGVPFTQYLLPEPYQAGFRLEACAGLLWHVFTEMREQHGFGDWPMAYFVVLVQVLLLDYLPEYGSERCDESMVASALESTGLCYLP
;
A
#
# COMPACT_ATOMS: atom_id res chain seq x y z
N MET A 1 -5.14 6.67 11.91
CA MET A 1 -5.49 6.95 10.51
C MET A 1 -4.68 8.06 9.87
N GLN A 2 -4.60 9.26 10.47
CA GLN A 2 -3.87 10.40 9.88
C GLN A 2 -2.38 10.11 9.62
N GLU A 3 -1.72 9.35 10.50
CA GLU A 3 -0.30 8.99 10.35
C GLU A 3 -0.04 8.06 9.16
N VAL A 4 -0.91 7.06 8.96
CA VAL A 4 -0.84 6.15 7.81
C VAL A 4 -1.06 6.92 6.52
N ALA A 5 -2.10 7.76 6.48
CA ALA A 5 -2.36 8.64 5.34
C ALA A 5 -1.17 9.55 5.02
N PHE A 6 -0.58 10.17 6.05
CA PHE A 6 0.62 11.00 5.91
C PHE A 6 1.83 10.22 5.35
N ALA A 7 2.04 8.98 5.81
CA ALA A 7 3.11 8.12 5.32
C ALA A 7 2.88 7.73 3.85
N LEU A 8 1.65 7.36 3.48
CA LEU A 8 1.31 7.01 2.09
C LEU A 8 1.40 8.22 1.14
N ARG A 9 1.02 9.42 1.61
CA ARG A 9 1.20 10.66 0.85
C ARG A 9 2.66 10.91 0.46
N GLN A 10 3.63 10.37 1.21
CA GLN A 10 5.03 10.52 0.81
C GLN A 10 5.31 9.87 -0.56
N TYR A 11 4.64 8.76 -0.90
CA TYR A 11 4.76 8.14 -2.23
C TYR A 11 4.13 8.99 -3.34
N ASP A 12 3.06 9.71 -3.00
CA ASP A 12 2.33 10.58 -3.90
C ASP A 12 3.08 11.89 -4.20
N ASP A 13 3.75 12.47 -3.20
CA ASP A 13 4.23 13.85 -3.28
C ASP A 13 5.75 14.02 -3.10
N VAL A 14 6.43 13.13 -2.36
CA VAL A 14 7.80 13.39 -1.84
C VAL A 14 8.85 12.41 -2.36
N LEU A 15 8.60 11.12 -2.27
CA LEU A 15 9.51 10.09 -2.75
C LEU A 15 9.56 10.13 -4.27
N ARG A 16 10.76 9.93 -4.84
CA ARG A 16 11.00 10.01 -6.28
C ARG A 16 11.50 8.67 -6.80
N TRP A 17 11.06 8.31 -8.00
CA TRP A 17 11.52 7.10 -8.66
C TRP A 17 11.41 7.20 -10.19
N PRO A 18 12.41 6.71 -10.96
CA PRO A 18 13.77 6.42 -10.53
C PRO A 18 14.42 7.64 -9.86
N ASP A 19 15.52 7.45 -9.14
CA ASP A 19 16.27 8.56 -8.55
C ASP A 19 16.60 9.61 -9.63
N ASP A 20 16.54 10.89 -9.25
CA ASP A 20 16.71 12.06 -10.13
C ASP A 20 15.65 12.29 -11.24
N SER A 21 14.62 11.44 -11.35
CA SER A 21 13.55 11.65 -12.34
C SER A 21 12.67 12.87 -12.05
N GLY A 22 12.61 13.29 -10.77
CA GLY A 22 11.65 14.28 -10.29
C GLY A 22 10.20 13.79 -10.28
N VAL A 23 9.93 12.53 -10.66
CA VAL A 23 8.60 11.92 -10.72
C VAL A 23 8.26 11.23 -9.39
N PRO A 24 7.11 11.52 -8.78
CA PRO A 24 6.65 10.79 -7.60
C PRO A 24 6.46 9.30 -7.84
N PHE A 25 6.64 8.51 -6.78
CA PHE A 25 6.58 7.05 -6.86
C PHE A 25 5.23 6.54 -7.40
N THR A 26 4.11 7.04 -6.86
CA THR A 26 2.77 6.67 -7.34
C THR A 26 2.56 7.06 -8.80
N GLN A 27 3.05 8.24 -9.21
CA GLN A 27 2.94 8.69 -10.60
C GLN A 27 3.76 7.81 -11.54
N TYR A 28 4.96 7.39 -11.14
CA TYR A 28 5.80 6.56 -11.99
C TYR A 28 5.17 5.19 -12.25
N LEU A 29 4.61 4.56 -11.21
CA LEU A 29 4.04 3.21 -11.31
C LEU A 29 2.61 3.21 -11.88
N LEU A 30 1.84 4.27 -11.61
CA LEU A 30 0.43 4.39 -12.02
C LEU A 30 0.20 5.72 -12.73
N PRO A 31 0.84 5.97 -13.90
CA PRO A 31 0.81 7.28 -14.55
C PRO A 31 -0.60 7.72 -14.95
N GLU A 32 -1.38 6.82 -15.54
CA GLU A 32 -2.75 7.13 -15.97
C GLU A 32 -3.69 7.36 -14.77
N PRO A 33 -3.77 6.45 -13.76
CA PRO A 33 -4.55 6.72 -12.56
C PRO A 33 -4.14 7.99 -11.83
N TYR A 34 -2.84 8.24 -11.68
CA TYR A 34 -2.34 9.41 -10.97
C TYR A 34 -2.76 10.72 -11.66
N GLN A 35 -2.71 10.75 -13.00
CA GLN A 35 -3.22 11.87 -13.81
C GLN A 35 -4.74 12.02 -13.67
N ALA A 36 -5.48 10.93 -13.51
CA ALA A 36 -6.91 10.92 -13.21
C ALA A 36 -7.26 11.30 -11.76
N GLY A 37 -6.26 11.57 -10.92
CA GLY A 37 -6.43 12.02 -9.53
C GLY A 37 -6.29 10.94 -8.46
N PHE A 38 -5.93 9.70 -8.83
CA PHE A 38 -5.63 8.65 -7.86
C PHE A 38 -4.43 9.05 -6.98
N ARG A 39 -4.53 8.79 -5.68
CA ARG A 39 -3.48 9.00 -4.69
C ARG A 39 -3.46 7.80 -3.76
N LEU A 40 -2.28 7.27 -3.47
CA LEU A 40 -2.11 6.12 -2.59
C LEU A 40 -2.60 6.43 -1.17
N GLU A 41 -2.51 7.70 -0.73
CA GLU A 41 -3.09 8.16 0.52
C GLU A 41 -4.58 7.78 0.68
N ALA A 42 -5.36 7.76 -0.42
CA ALA A 42 -6.77 7.40 -0.37
C ALA A 42 -6.99 5.95 0.12
N CYS A 43 -6.01 5.08 -0.07
CA CYS A 43 -6.04 3.68 0.38
C CYS A 43 -5.69 3.51 1.87
N ALA A 44 -5.33 4.58 2.60
CA ALA A 44 -4.86 4.48 3.98
C ALA A 44 -5.85 3.76 4.92
N GLY A 45 -7.14 4.11 4.81
CA GLY A 45 -8.24 3.48 5.55
C GLY A 45 -8.25 1.98 5.37
N LEU A 46 -8.27 1.58 4.11
CA LEU A 46 -8.37 0.20 3.68
C LEU A 46 -7.15 -0.62 4.09
N LEU A 47 -5.95 -0.12 3.77
CA LEU A 47 -4.68 -0.74 4.12
C LEU A 47 -4.55 -0.96 5.62
N TRP A 48 -4.86 0.06 6.42
CA TRP A 48 -4.76 -0.05 7.87
C TRP A 48 -5.79 -1.03 8.42
N HIS A 49 -7.03 -0.98 7.93
CA HIS A 49 -8.10 -1.87 8.36
C HIS A 49 -7.71 -3.34 8.16
N VAL A 50 -7.38 -3.73 6.92
CA VAL A 50 -7.02 -5.11 6.57
C VAL A 50 -5.77 -5.58 7.32
N PHE A 51 -4.75 -4.71 7.45
CA PHE A 51 -3.55 -5.04 8.22
C PHE A 51 -3.86 -5.30 9.69
N THR A 52 -4.68 -4.46 10.34
CA THR A 52 -5.05 -4.66 11.75
C THR A 52 -5.95 -5.87 11.95
N GLU A 53 -6.87 -6.13 11.02
CA GLU A 53 -7.78 -7.27 11.10
C GLU A 53 -7.00 -8.58 10.98
N MET A 54 -6.08 -8.68 10.01
CA MET A 54 -5.22 -9.86 9.86
C MET A 54 -4.35 -10.11 11.10
N ARG A 55 -3.79 -9.05 11.68
CA ARG A 55 -3.05 -9.14 12.95
C ARG A 55 -3.91 -9.77 14.06
N GLU A 56 -5.15 -9.28 14.20
CA GLU A 56 -6.08 -9.75 15.23
C GLU A 56 -6.52 -11.20 15.00
N GLN A 57 -6.82 -11.57 13.75
CA GLN A 57 -7.19 -12.94 13.36
C GLN A 57 -6.10 -13.97 13.69
N HIS A 58 -4.83 -13.57 13.57
CA HIS A 58 -3.68 -14.43 13.89
C HIS A 58 -3.22 -14.33 15.34
N GLY A 59 -3.83 -13.47 16.16
CA GLY A 59 -3.48 -13.31 17.57
C GLY A 59 -2.11 -12.67 17.82
N PHE A 60 -1.58 -11.92 16.85
CA PHE A 60 -0.31 -11.23 16.99
C PHE A 60 -0.47 -9.98 17.87
N GLY A 61 0.45 -9.80 18.84
CA GLY A 61 0.46 -8.61 19.71
C GLY A 61 1.01 -7.39 18.98
N ASP A 62 2.33 -7.34 18.84
CA ASP A 62 3.03 -6.30 18.09
C ASP A 62 3.35 -6.83 16.69
N TRP A 63 2.79 -6.19 15.65
CA TRP A 63 3.14 -6.49 14.27
C TRP A 63 4.04 -5.40 13.72
N PRO A 64 5.29 -5.72 13.30
CA PRO A 64 6.26 -4.70 12.91
C PRO A 64 5.73 -3.78 11.82
N MET A 65 5.95 -2.48 11.98
CA MET A 65 5.59 -1.49 10.96
C MET A 65 6.26 -1.75 9.60
N ALA A 66 7.42 -2.42 9.60
CA ALA A 66 8.08 -2.88 8.38
C ALA A 66 7.17 -3.78 7.52
N TYR A 67 6.30 -4.59 8.13
CA TYR A 67 5.39 -5.46 7.39
C TYR A 67 4.29 -4.68 6.68
N PHE A 68 3.80 -3.60 7.30
CA PHE A 68 2.91 -2.67 6.63
C PHE A 68 3.59 -2.02 5.42
N VAL A 69 4.87 -1.64 5.53
CA VAL A 69 5.62 -1.09 4.39
C VAL A 69 5.74 -2.12 3.26
N VAL A 70 6.00 -3.39 3.57
CA VAL A 70 6.05 -4.47 2.57
C VAL A 70 4.69 -4.64 1.89
N LEU A 71 3.59 -4.64 2.64
CA LEU A 71 2.23 -4.66 2.07
C LEU A 71 2.02 -3.50 1.09
N VAL A 72 2.37 -2.28 1.48
CA VAL A 72 2.23 -1.10 0.62
C VAL A 72 3.06 -1.24 -0.65
N GLN A 73 4.29 -1.77 -0.55
CA GLN A 73 5.15 -1.99 -1.70
C GLN A 73 4.58 -3.04 -2.65
N VAL A 74 4.14 -4.20 -2.17
CA VAL A 74 3.52 -5.25 -2.99
C VAL A 74 2.24 -4.75 -3.64
N LEU A 75 1.41 -4.02 -2.89
CA LEU A 75 0.20 -3.41 -3.43
C LEU A 75 0.55 -2.46 -4.59
N LEU A 76 1.54 -1.58 -4.40
CA LEU A 76 1.88 -0.54 -5.35
C LEU A 76 2.67 -1.04 -6.58
N LEU A 77 3.55 -2.03 -6.40
CA LEU A 77 4.43 -2.56 -7.44
C LEU A 77 3.75 -3.65 -8.28
N ASP A 78 2.92 -4.49 -7.66
CA ASP A 78 2.38 -5.68 -8.31
C ASP A 78 0.87 -5.55 -8.54
N TYR A 79 0.09 -5.32 -7.48
CA TYR A 79 -1.37 -5.46 -7.54
C TYR A 79 -2.08 -4.28 -8.23
N LEU A 80 -1.78 -3.04 -7.87
CA LEU A 80 -2.43 -1.88 -8.48
C LEU A 80 -2.13 -1.77 -9.99
N PRO A 81 -0.89 -2.03 -10.46
CA PRO A 81 -0.61 -2.06 -11.90
C PRO A 81 -1.29 -3.25 -12.62
N GLU A 82 -1.37 -4.43 -12.00
CA GLU A 82 -1.94 -5.63 -12.63
C GLU A 82 -3.47 -5.62 -12.67
N TYR A 83 -4.12 -5.21 -11.57
CA TYR A 83 -5.56 -5.36 -11.38
C TYR A 83 -6.35 -4.05 -11.48
N GLY A 84 -5.67 -2.91 -11.50
CA GLY A 84 -6.28 -1.59 -11.62
C GLY A 84 -6.55 -0.92 -10.27
N SER A 85 -6.16 0.35 -10.15
CA SER A 85 -6.30 1.15 -8.93
C SER A 85 -7.75 1.46 -8.54
N GLU A 86 -8.65 1.49 -9.51
CA GLU A 86 -10.09 1.69 -9.35
C GLU A 86 -10.79 0.51 -8.69
N ARG A 87 -10.11 -0.65 -8.64
CA ARG A 87 -10.59 -1.88 -8.01
C ARG A 87 -9.92 -2.15 -6.66
N CYS A 88 -9.17 -1.17 -6.12
CA CYS A 88 -8.53 -1.32 -4.81
C CYS A 88 -9.57 -1.46 -3.70
N ASP A 89 -9.79 -2.69 -3.26
CA ASP A 89 -10.77 -3.10 -2.25
C ASP A 89 -10.12 -4.02 -1.19
N GLU A 90 -10.90 -4.45 -0.21
CA GLU A 90 -10.41 -5.28 0.91
C GLU A 90 -9.83 -6.60 0.41
N SER A 91 -10.46 -7.21 -0.61
CA SER A 91 -10.04 -8.48 -1.19
C SER A 91 -8.68 -8.36 -1.86
N MET A 92 -8.43 -7.27 -2.60
CA MET A 92 -7.14 -7.00 -3.22
C MET A 92 -6.05 -6.81 -2.15
N VAL A 93 -6.32 -6.00 -1.12
CA VAL A 93 -5.35 -5.72 -0.07
C VAL A 93 -5.04 -6.97 0.77
N ALA A 94 -6.07 -7.78 1.08
CA ALA A 94 -5.88 -9.05 1.78
C ALA A 94 -5.03 -10.02 0.95
N SER A 95 -5.33 -10.14 -0.36
CA SER A 95 -4.55 -10.97 -1.28
C SER A 95 -3.09 -10.52 -1.36
N ALA A 96 -2.85 -9.19 -1.42
CA ALA A 96 -1.52 -8.62 -1.40
C ALA A 96 -0.77 -8.92 -0.10
N LEU A 97 -1.46 -8.86 1.05
CA LEU A 97 -0.87 -9.18 2.34
C LEU A 97 -0.56 -10.68 2.47
N GLU A 98 -1.45 -11.56 2.05
CA GLU A 98 -1.25 -13.00 2.08
C GLU A 98 -0.07 -13.45 1.19
N SER A 99 0.10 -12.82 0.02
CA SER A 99 1.20 -13.15 -0.89
C SER A 99 2.59 -12.77 -0.33
N THR A 100 2.66 -11.85 0.63
CA THR A 100 3.91 -11.54 1.34
C THR A 100 4.41 -12.68 2.23
N GLY A 101 3.51 -13.61 2.62
CA GLY A 101 3.80 -14.66 3.60
C GLY A 101 3.94 -14.16 5.05
N LEU A 102 3.76 -12.86 5.33
CA LEU A 102 3.97 -12.27 6.65
C LEU A 102 2.94 -12.73 7.69
N CYS A 103 1.75 -13.15 7.26
CA CYS A 103 0.73 -13.74 8.13
C CYS A 103 1.15 -15.08 8.75
N TYR A 104 2.23 -15.69 8.26
CA TYR A 104 2.77 -16.97 8.75
C TYR A 104 4.05 -16.78 9.59
N LEU A 105 4.52 -15.55 9.77
CA LEU A 105 5.68 -15.25 10.61
C LEU A 105 5.22 -14.91 12.04
N PRO A 106 5.86 -15.51 13.07
CA PRO A 106 5.51 -15.28 14.47
C PRO A 106 5.91 -13.89 14.98
#